data_AF-A0A4U0WQ70-F1
#
_entry.id   AF-A0A4U0WQ70-F1
#
_cell.length_a   1.000
_cell.length_b   1.000
_cell.length_c   1.000
_cell.angle_alpha   90.00
_cell.angle_beta   90.00
_cell.angle_gamma   90.00
#
_symmetry.space_group_name_H-M   'P 1'
#
loop_
_entity.id
_entity.type
_entity.pdbx_description
1 polymer ?
#
loop_
_entity_poly.entity_id
_entity_poly.type
_entity_poly.pdbx_seq_one_letter_code
_entity_poly.pdbx_strand_id
1 'polypeptide(L)'
;MAALPLRKTLLSVTGFAVLCLLLVAIAPTRLSVFPQAPQTETVAWPVAQVQHEQPVLSDSWSFNHTRDARNYGLSASQCDAAFPQLYAEIDRAVAHRRQSPITVSEVETDWRGDGIVRALIHSNQLYVVENRGVSDANHRPRSLAVLHSLHRAITATDEIIPDIEFTLTDHDSADIGDVEHTTWAFARLPEQEKLWLMPDFNFWAWPGVGIRSFAELRDKIEEEEVEFVDREMKLVWRGSVDVAAHDVRAALLRQSMGKEWSDVQSLDWSNRTDVDAKLLSMDEHCGYAFVAQTEGNTYSGRLKYLLLCSSLLLTHPLRFIEHFTHLLSPTGPQQNHVQLRRDFADLPSTMNHYLAHPDRAALIADNARRTFRERYLTPAAEACYWRRLVRGWAEVSFTPRVREQAEVADRRTGGTKTVSRRRGVPFESYAIMEAVEWERPAADRRPLRGDEMSEQSIGAMDDAVRGKGIRLLERWGWERWGIGEKGGRKRTIGMGTEGKAKGDDREVYGCARVDICFSVRRNRGHAALEETIQSSLSLSLSLPPSLSLSLSLSLSLSLSLSLPDGAPEWQLTLP
;
A
#
# COMPACT_ATOMS: atom_id res chain seq x y z
N MET A 1 -15.94 64.96 -46.14
CA MET A 1 -14.78 65.79 -46.52
C MET A 1 -13.58 64.87 -46.66
N ALA A 2 -13.00 64.85 -47.86
CA ALA A 2 -11.67 64.41 -48.34
C ALA A 2 -10.86 63.33 -47.58
N ALA A 3 -10.03 62.47 -48.18
CA ALA A 3 -9.84 61.84 -49.50
C ALA A 3 -8.53 61.01 -49.39
N LEU A 4 -8.52 59.78 -49.93
CA LEU A 4 -7.48 58.82 -50.37
C LEU A 4 -5.97 59.22 -50.50
N PRO A 5 -4.98 58.31 -50.76
CA PRO A 5 -5.07 56.88 -51.17
C PRO A 5 -4.02 55.85 -50.65
N LEU A 6 -4.33 54.56 -50.91
CA LEU A 6 -3.42 53.40 -51.07
C LEU A 6 -2.27 53.65 -52.07
N ARG A 7 -1.05 53.20 -51.73
CA ARG A 7 -0.09 52.59 -52.69
C ARG A 7 1.14 51.99 -51.99
N LYS A 8 1.58 50.82 -52.49
CA LYS A 8 2.90 50.17 -52.35
C LYS A 8 3.03 49.03 -51.31
N THR A 9 2.40 47.90 -51.60
CA THR A 9 2.80 46.58 -51.08
C THR A 9 3.36 45.76 -52.24
N LEU A 10 4.54 46.12 -52.75
CA LEU A 10 5.25 45.35 -53.78
C LEU A 10 6.72 45.80 -53.92
N LEU A 11 7.55 45.75 -52.86
CA LEU A 11 8.99 46.08 -53.00
C LEU A 11 9.98 45.63 -51.91
N SER A 12 9.65 44.77 -50.94
CA SER A 12 10.66 44.37 -49.92
C SER A 12 11.08 42.90 -49.91
N VAL A 13 10.61 42.08 -50.85
CA VAL A 13 10.95 40.63 -50.89
C VAL A 13 12.12 40.31 -51.84
N THR A 14 12.57 41.26 -52.65
CA THR A 14 13.69 41.06 -53.60
C THR A 14 15.02 41.67 -53.16
N GLY A 15 15.06 42.45 -52.07
CA GLY A 15 16.28 43.11 -51.58
C GLY A 15 17.14 42.29 -50.61
N PHE A 16 16.56 41.30 -49.92
CA PHE A 16 17.28 40.55 -48.87
C PHE A 16 18.10 39.37 -49.43
N ALA A 17 17.71 38.82 -50.59
CA ALA A 17 18.39 37.67 -51.19
C ALA A 17 19.72 38.03 -51.90
N VAL A 18 19.93 39.30 -52.27
CA VAL A 18 21.13 39.74 -53.01
C VAL A 18 22.29 40.12 -52.08
N LEU A 19 22.03 40.43 -50.81
CA LEU A 19 23.06 40.82 -49.84
C LEU A 19 23.81 39.60 -49.24
N CYS A 20 23.17 38.43 -49.16
CA CYS A 20 23.81 37.20 -48.66
C CYS A 20 24.74 36.51 -49.67
N LEU A 21 24.57 36.76 -50.98
CA LEU A 21 25.39 36.15 -52.03
C LEU A 21 26.71 36.90 -52.31
N LEU A 22 26.90 38.11 -51.77
CA LEU A 22 28.11 38.92 -52.00
C LEU A 22 29.15 38.87 -50.86
N LEU A 23 28.85 38.25 -49.71
CA LEU A 23 29.79 38.14 -48.57
C LEU A 23 30.59 36.83 -48.51
N VAL A 24 30.33 35.88 -49.41
CA VAL A 24 31.06 34.58 -49.46
C VAL A 24 32.26 34.61 -50.43
N ALA A 25 32.44 35.67 -51.23
CA ALA A 25 33.41 35.67 -52.34
C ALA A 25 34.75 36.37 -52.11
N ILE A 26 35.06 36.91 -50.91
CA ILE A 26 36.34 37.63 -50.69
C ILE A 26 36.93 37.37 -49.30
N ALA A 27 37.76 36.32 -49.17
CA ALA A 27 38.82 36.26 -48.16
C ALA A 27 39.99 35.39 -48.66
N PRO A 28 41.24 35.90 -48.67
CA PRO A 28 42.38 35.25 -49.33
C PRO A 28 43.08 34.22 -48.44
N THR A 29 43.57 33.15 -49.07
CA THR A 29 44.47 32.16 -48.49
C THR A 29 45.86 32.75 -48.23
N ARG A 30 46.34 32.72 -46.98
CA ARG A 30 47.78 32.78 -46.66
C ARG A 30 48.14 31.68 -45.67
N LEU A 31 49.04 30.80 -46.12
CA LEU A 31 49.75 29.80 -45.34
C LEU A 31 50.73 30.50 -44.38
N SER A 32 50.60 30.22 -43.09
CA SER A 32 51.61 30.52 -42.08
C SER A 32 51.78 29.29 -41.19
N VAL A 33 52.94 28.67 -41.29
CA VAL A 33 53.40 27.53 -40.49
C VAL A 33 53.69 28.01 -39.06
N PHE A 34 53.14 27.34 -38.06
CA PHE A 34 53.55 27.45 -36.65
C PHE A 34 53.73 26.04 -36.03
N PRO A 35 54.65 25.88 -35.06
CA PRO A 35 55.17 24.58 -34.63
C PRO A 35 54.23 23.84 -33.66
N GLN A 36 54.28 22.50 -33.71
CA GLN A 36 53.47 21.59 -32.89
C GLN A 36 53.78 21.68 -31.39
N ALA A 37 52.73 21.71 -30.58
CA ALA A 37 52.79 21.41 -29.14
C ALA A 37 52.71 19.88 -28.90
N PRO A 38 53.25 19.35 -27.78
CA PRO A 38 53.40 17.91 -27.56
C PRO A 38 52.06 17.22 -27.35
N GLN A 39 51.94 16.00 -27.87
CA GLN A 39 50.76 15.16 -27.76
C GLN A 39 50.61 14.60 -26.34
N THR A 40 49.49 14.91 -25.68
CA THR A 40 48.94 14.09 -24.61
C THR A 40 48.03 13.04 -25.23
N GLU A 41 48.42 11.78 -25.12
CA GLU A 41 47.59 10.62 -25.49
C GLU A 41 46.29 10.66 -24.68
N THR A 42 45.18 10.88 -25.37
CA THR A 42 43.85 10.55 -24.85
C THR A 42 43.51 9.15 -25.35
N VAL A 43 43.54 8.18 -24.43
CA VAL A 43 43.00 6.84 -24.69
C VAL A 43 41.50 6.99 -24.88
N ALA A 44 41.06 7.03 -26.14
CA ALA A 44 39.67 6.98 -26.51
C ALA A 44 39.16 5.55 -26.31
N TRP A 45 38.25 5.36 -25.37
CA TRP A 45 37.45 4.14 -25.31
C TRP A 45 36.57 4.09 -26.57
N PRO A 46 36.53 2.96 -27.29
CA PRO A 46 35.67 2.84 -28.46
C PRO A 46 34.21 2.94 -27.98
N VAL A 47 33.53 4.00 -28.42
CA VAL A 47 32.07 4.06 -28.36
C VAL A 47 31.56 3.05 -29.37
N ALA A 48 31.36 1.81 -28.90
CA ALA A 48 30.55 0.87 -29.64
C ALA A 48 29.16 1.50 -29.76
N GLN A 49 28.72 1.78 -30.99
CA GLN A 49 27.32 2.07 -31.24
C GLN A 49 26.54 0.82 -30.88
N VAL A 50 25.96 0.81 -29.68
CA VAL A 50 24.96 -0.18 -29.30
C VAL A 50 23.75 0.12 -30.18
N GLN A 51 23.61 -0.65 -31.26
CA GLN A 51 22.32 -0.80 -31.91
C GLN A 51 21.38 -1.34 -30.83
N HIS A 52 20.38 -0.54 -30.44
CA HIS A 52 19.24 -1.05 -29.67
C HIS A 52 18.49 -2.03 -30.58
N GLU A 53 18.94 -3.27 -30.63
CA GLU A 53 18.10 -4.39 -31.03
C GLU A 53 16.98 -4.47 -29.99
N GLN A 54 15.81 -3.95 -30.36
CA GLN A 54 14.57 -4.34 -29.71
C GLN A 54 14.57 -5.88 -29.66
N PRO A 55 14.32 -6.53 -28.51
CA PRO A 55 14.23 -7.97 -28.46
C PRO A 55 13.07 -8.38 -29.36
N VAL A 56 13.41 -8.79 -30.57
CA VAL A 56 12.50 -9.49 -31.47
C VAL A 56 12.08 -10.71 -30.68
N LEU A 57 10.80 -10.76 -30.27
CA LEU A 57 10.23 -11.99 -29.76
C LEU A 57 10.63 -13.07 -30.76
N SER A 58 11.32 -14.12 -30.34
CA SER A 58 11.48 -15.26 -31.23
C SER A 58 10.06 -15.64 -31.67
N ASP A 59 9.84 -15.90 -32.96
CA ASP A 59 8.53 -16.22 -33.55
C ASP A 59 7.81 -17.43 -32.88
N SER A 60 8.40 -18.00 -31.83
CA SER A 60 8.00 -19.17 -31.06
C SER A 60 7.58 -18.90 -29.61
N TRP A 61 7.74 -17.70 -29.04
CA TRP A 61 7.39 -17.50 -27.62
C TRP A 61 5.88 -17.27 -27.43
N SER A 62 5.27 -18.07 -26.55
CA SER A 62 3.90 -17.88 -26.08
C SER A 62 3.83 -17.99 -24.57
N PHE A 63 3.01 -17.14 -23.95
CA PHE A 63 2.77 -17.18 -22.52
C PHE A 63 2.22 -18.54 -22.10
N ASN A 64 2.86 -19.17 -21.12
CA ASN A 64 2.40 -20.38 -20.47
C ASN A 64 2.30 -20.11 -18.98
N HIS A 65 1.10 -20.20 -18.40
CA HIS A 65 0.89 -19.83 -17.00
C HIS A 65 1.73 -20.64 -16.01
N THR A 66 1.94 -21.94 -16.25
CA THR A 66 2.72 -22.79 -15.32
C THR A 66 4.20 -22.42 -15.29
N ARG A 67 4.72 -21.87 -16.41
CA ARG A 67 6.11 -21.42 -16.54
C ARG A 67 6.28 -19.94 -16.17
N ASP A 68 5.36 -19.09 -16.64
CA ASP A 68 5.56 -17.65 -16.74
C ASP A 68 4.74 -16.84 -15.74
N ALA A 69 3.74 -17.40 -15.05
CA ALA A 69 2.85 -16.62 -14.19
C ALA A 69 3.59 -15.85 -13.07
N ARG A 70 4.74 -16.36 -12.62
CA ARG A 70 5.61 -15.71 -11.60
C ARG A 70 6.83 -15.00 -12.20
N ASN A 71 6.93 -14.90 -13.53
CA ASN A 71 7.99 -14.16 -14.18
C ASN A 71 7.68 -12.66 -14.15
N TYR A 72 8.12 -11.98 -13.09
CA TYR A 72 7.98 -10.53 -12.97
C TYR A 72 8.77 -9.75 -14.04
N GLY A 73 9.75 -10.37 -14.70
CA GLY A 73 10.70 -9.73 -15.62
C GLY A 73 10.36 -9.79 -17.10
N LEU A 74 9.14 -10.19 -17.49
CA LEU A 74 8.74 -10.21 -18.90
C LEU A 74 9.02 -8.87 -19.60
N SER A 75 9.61 -8.90 -20.80
CA SER A 75 9.86 -7.71 -21.62
C SER A 75 8.55 -7.02 -22.02
N ALA A 76 8.60 -5.77 -22.48
CA ALA A 76 7.43 -5.06 -22.98
C ALA A 76 6.73 -5.84 -24.11
N SER A 77 7.51 -6.42 -25.03
CA SER A 77 6.98 -7.24 -26.13
C SER A 77 6.31 -8.52 -25.61
N GLN A 78 6.91 -9.21 -24.63
CA GLN A 78 6.30 -10.38 -23.99
C GLN A 78 5.03 -10.00 -23.23
N CYS A 79 5.02 -8.87 -22.52
CA CYS A 79 3.85 -8.35 -21.82
C CYS A 79 2.69 -8.05 -22.80
N ASP A 80 2.97 -7.42 -23.95
CA ASP A 80 1.96 -7.12 -24.97
C ASP A 80 1.43 -8.39 -25.64
N ALA A 81 2.30 -9.37 -25.92
CA ALA A 81 1.90 -10.66 -26.48
C ALA A 81 1.08 -11.51 -25.47
N ALA A 82 1.47 -11.51 -24.20
CA ALA A 82 0.81 -12.27 -23.15
C ALA A 82 -0.54 -11.65 -22.76
N PHE A 83 -0.61 -10.33 -22.63
CA PHE A 83 -1.73 -9.63 -22.00
C PHE A 83 -2.30 -8.49 -22.86
N PRO A 84 -2.72 -8.76 -24.12
CA PRO A 84 -3.05 -7.71 -25.07
C PRO A 84 -4.26 -6.84 -24.66
N GLN A 85 -5.15 -7.34 -23.81
CA GLN A 85 -6.33 -6.60 -23.35
C GLN A 85 -6.13 -5.95 -21.98
N LEU A 86 -4.97 -6.11 -21.34
CA LEU A 86 -4.78 -5.71 -19.94
C LEU A 86 -4.78 -4.19 -19.72
N TYR A 87 -4.40 -3.41 -20.74
CA TYR A 87 -4.02 -2.00 -20.56
C TYR A 87 -5.12 -0.98 -20.86
N ALA A 88 -6.38 -1.42 -21.06
CA ALA A 88 -7.47 -0.56 -21.51
C ALA A 88 -7.63 0.74 -20.67
N GLU A 89 -7.52 0.65 -19.34
CA GLU A 89 -7.67 1.81 -18.45
C GLU A 89 -6.44 2.74 -18.46
N ILE A 90 -5.25 2.22 -18.79
CA ILE A 90 -4.05 3.06 -19.03
C ILE A 90 -4.21 3.79 -20.36
N ASP A 91 -4.60 3.07 -21.41
CA ASP A 91 -4.78 3.63 -22.75
C ASP A 91 -5.85 4.73 -22.76
N ARG A 92 -6.94 4.52 -22.01
CA ARG A 92 -7.98 5.53 -21.74
C ARG A 92 -7.38 6.79 -21.12
N ALA A 93 -6.65 6.64 -20.02
CA ALA A 93 -6.11 7.76 -19.27
C ALA A 93 -5.06 8.55 -20.08
N VAL A 94 -4.20 7.85 -20.84
CA VAL A 94 -3.28 8.46 -21.81
C VAL A 94 -4.06 9.25 -22.85
N ALA A 95 -5.07 8.65 -23.49
CA ALA A 95 -5.87 9.32 -24.51
C ALA A 95 -6.55 10.59 -23.98
N HIS A 96 -7.08 10.54 -22.75
CA HIS A 96 -7.68 11.69 -22.09
C HIS A 96 -6.66 12.82 -21.84
N ARG A 97 -5.43 12.49 -21.42
CA ARG A 97 -4.40 13.48 -21.05
C ARG A 97 -3.53 13.97 -22.20
N ARG A 98 -3.61 13.38 -23.40
CA ARG A 98 -2.87 13.86 -24.58
C ARG A 98 -3.09 15.34 -24.90
N GLN A 99 -4.30 15.87 -24.65
CA GLN A 99 -4.63 17.27 -24.89
C GLN A 99 -4.50 18.15 -23.64
N SER A 100 -4.35 17.53 -22.47
CA SER A 100 -4.18 18.21 -21.18
C SER A 100 -3.12 17.46 -20.37
N PRO A 101 -1.83 17.58 -20.72
CA PRO A 101 -0.76 16.88 -20.03
C PRO A 101 -0.71 17.20 -18.53
N ILE A 102 -0.24 16.24 -17.74
CA ILE A 102 -0.13 16.32 -16.30
C ILE A 102 0.90 17.37 -15.91
N THR A 103 0.53 18.23 -14.98
CA THR A 103 1.36 19.33 -14.48
C THR A 103 1.92 19.04 -13.09
N VAL A 104 2.98 19.74 -12.71
CA VAL A 104 3.59 19.61 -11.36
C VAL A 104 2.57 19.93 -10.27
N SER A 105 1.71 20.93 -10.47
CA SER A 105 0.67 21.32 -9.52
C SER A 105 -0.38 20.24 -9.27
N GLU A 106 -0.60 19.32 -10.22
CA GLU A 106 -1.59 18.25 -10.07
C GLU A 106 -1.08 17.06 -9.23
N VAL A 107 0.25 16.94 -9.05
CA VAL A 107 0.86 15.89 -8.21
C VAL A 107 1.26 16.40 -6.82
N GLU A 108 0.78 17.58 -6.42
CA GLU A 108 0.89 18.05 -5.05
C GLU A 108 -0.04 17.25 -4.13
N THR A 109 0.33 17.10 -2.86
CA THR A 109 -0.40 16.25 -1.90
C THR A 109 -1.23 17.04 -0.90
N ASP A 110 -1.18 18.39 -0.96
CA ASP A 110 -1.87 19.31 -0.04
C ASP A 110 -3.39 19.16 0.03
N TRP A 111 -4.00 18.66 -1.04
CA TRP A 111 -5.43 18.46 -1.10
C TRP A 111 -5.92 17.29 -0.24
N ARG A 112 -5.03 16.40 0.24
CA ARG A 112 -5.40 15.22 1.02
C ARG A 112 -4.61 15.09 2.32
N GLY A 113 -5.32 14.84 3.41
CA GLY A 113 -4.74 14.71 4.75
C GLY A 113 -4.26 13.30 5.11
N ASP A 114 -4.74 12.27 4.40
CA ASP A 114 -4.50 10.86 4.70
C ASP A 114 -4.22 10.01 3.45
N GLY A 115 -3.54 8.89 3.63
CA GLY A 115 -3.45 7.85 2.61
C GLY A 115 -2.93 8.31 1.25
N ILE A 116 -1.99 9.26 1.20
CA ILE A 116 -1.39 9.75 -0.06
C ILE A 116 0.14 9.73 -0.01
N VAL A 117 0.74 9.30 -1.11
CA VAL A 117 2.19 9.24 -1.29
C VAL A 117 2.55 9.90 -2.62
N ARG A 118 3.55 10.79 -2.59
CA ARG A 118 4.22 11.32 -3.77
C ARG A 118 5.53 10.58 -3.96
N ALA A 119 5.73 10.04 -5.15
CA ALA A 119 6.89 9.22 -5.47
C ALA A 119 7.55 9.64 -6.78
N LEU A 120 8.81 9.27 -6.91
CA LEU A 120 9.67 9.52 -8.06
C LEU A 120 10.30 8.19 -8.49
N ILE A 121 10.22 7.86 -9.77
CA ILE A 121 11.05 6.83 -10.38
C ILE A 121 12.16 7.54 -11.14
N HIS A 122 13.41 7.14 -10.88
CA HIS A 122 14.56 7.62 -11.62
C HIS A 122 15.60 6.52 -11.78
N SER A 123 16.00 6.23 -13.02
CA SER A 123 16.95 5.15 -13.35
C SER A 123 16.55 3.81 -12.74
N ASN A 124 15.30 3.38 -12.98
CA ASN A 124 14.70 2.14 -12.44
C ASN A 124 14.66 2.04 -10.91
N GLN A 125 14.91 3.13 -10.17
CA GLN A 125 14.87 3.18 -8.72
C GLN A 125 13.65 3.99 -8.23
N LEU A 126 12.92 3.44 -7.24
CA LEU A 126 11.80 4.12 -6.58
C LEU A 126 12.28 4.98 -5.41
N TYR A 127 11.78 6.21 -5.36
CA TYR A 127 11.99 7.17 -4.28
C TYR A 127 10.65 7.66 -3.75
N VAL A 128 10.53 7.77 -2.43
CA VAL A 128 9.38 8.40 -1.77
C VAL A 128 9.76 9.85 -1.47
N VAL A 129 9.05 10.79 -2.09
CA VAL A 129 9.30 12.23 -1.98
C VAL A 129 8.54 12.81 -0.80
N GLU A 130 7.28 12.45 -0.67
CA GLU A 130 6.39 12.96 0.36
C GLU A 130 5.34 11.88 0.70
N ASN A 131 4.84 11.90 1.93
CA ASN A 131 3.66 11.13 2.30
C ASN A 131 2.81 11.92 3.31
N ARG A 132 1.51 11.63 3.36
CA ARG A 132 0.59 12.25 4.33
C ARG A 132 -0.40 11.22 4.84
N GLY A 133 -0.45 11.09 6.17
CA GLY A 133 -1.34 10.17 6.89
C GLY A 133 -1.26 8.72 6.42
N VAL A 134 -0.03 8.19 6.30
CA VAL A 134 0.24 6.79 5.91
C VAL A 134 0.88 5.97 7.04
N SER A 135 0.87 6.48 8.27
CA SER A 135 1.59 5.86 9.41
C SER A 135 0.70 5.09 10.37
N ASP A 136 -0.62 5.19 10.25
CA ASP A 136 -1.54 4.43 11.09
C ASP A 136 -1.67 2.97 10.64
N ALA A 137 -2.30 2.15 11.50
CA ALA A 137 -2.40 0.70 11.29
C ALA A 137 -3.23 0.30 10.06
N ASN A 138 -4.04 1.20 9.49
CA ASN A 138 -4.80 0.95 8.27
C ASN A 138 -4.02 1.36 7.03
N HIS A 139 -3.49 2.57 6.96
CA HIS A 139 -2.82 3.10 5.76
C HIS A 139 -1.38 2.57 5.59
N ARG A 140 -0.63 2.39 6.67
CA ARG A 140 0.76 1.91 6.59
C ARG A 140 0.93 0.59 5.81
N PRO A 141 0.20 -0.49 6.14
CA PRO A 141 0.35 -1.74 5.40
C PRO A 141 -0.09 -1.60 3.93
N ARG A 142 -1.08 -0.75 3.62
CA ARG A 142 -1.60 -0.56 2.27
C ARG A 142 -0.61 0.18 1.37
N SER A 143 -0.15 1.36 1.80
CA SER A 143 0.87 2.14 1.09
C SER A 143 2.17 1.34 0.87
N LEU A 144 2.66 0.61 1.89
CA LEU A 144 3.83 -0.24 1.73
C LEU A 144 3.63 -1.37 0.72
N ALA A 145 2.49 -2.05 0.77
CA ALA A 145 2.16 -3.13 -0.17
C ALA A 145 2.14 -2.63 -1.63
N VAL A 146 1.54 -1.46 -1.88
CA VAL A 146 1.55 -0.83 -3.21
C VAL A 146 2.97 -0.51 -3.66
N LEU A 147 3.76 0.14 -2.80
CA LEU A 147 5.14 0.52 -3.13
C LEU A 147 6.05 -0.70 -3.33
N HIS A 148 5.85 -1.78 -2.58
CA HIS A 148 6.56 -3.05 -2.79
C HIS A 148 6.21 -3.69 -4.13
N SER A 149 4.92 -3.71 -4.50
CA SER A 149 4.50 -4.26 -5.78
C SER A 149 5.10 -3.48 -6.96
N LEU A 150 5.03 -2.14 -6.89
CA LEU A 150 5.64 -1.26 -7.88
C LEU A 150 7.17 -1.44 -7.94
N HIS A 151 7.86 -1.45 -6.80
CA HIS A 151 9.32 -1.65 -6.72
C HIS A 151 9.73 -2.98 -7.35
N ARG A 152 9.03 -4.07 -7.05
CA ARG A 152 9.25 -5.38 -7.68
C ARG A 152 9.09 -5.32 -9.21
N ALA A 153 8.06 -4.63 -9.70
CA ALA A 153 7.79 -4.54 -11.14
C ALA A 153 8.88 -3.77 -11.91
N ILE A 154 9.42 -2.68 -11.35
CA ILE A 154 10.42 -1.84 -12.02
C ILE A 154 11.85 -2.38 -11.90
N THR A 155 12.15 -3.16 -10.85
CA THR A 155 13.48 -3.74 -10.63
C THR A 155 13.66 -5.12 -11.24
N ALA A 156 12.57 -5.83 -11.55
CA ALA A 156 12.62 -7.16 -12.16
C ALA A 156 12.88 -7.15 -13.67
N THR A 157 12.92 -5.99 -14.33
CA THR A 157 13.16 -5.87 -15.77
C THR A 157 14.53 -5.25 -16.06
N ASP A 158 15.15 -5.70 -17.15
CA ASP A 158 16.37 -5.09 -17.70
C ASP A 158 16.05 -3.90 -18.63
N GLU A 159 14.78 -3.66 -18.93
CA GLU A 159 14.35 -2.52 -19.74
C GLU A 159 14.45 -1.21 -18.95
N ILE A 160 14.83 -0.14 -19.64
CA ILE A 160 14.84 1.20 -19.05
C ILE A 160 13.40 1.63 -18.78
N ILE A 161 13.12 1.98 -17.52
CA ILE A 161 11.84 2.55 -17.09
C ILE A 161 11.95 4.08 -17.10
N PRO A 162 11.00 4.80 -17.73
CA PRO A 162 11.04 6.26 -17.78
C PRO A 162 11.05 6.92 -16.40
N ASP A 163 11.74 8.05 -16.32
CA ASP A 163 11.74 8.89 -15.13
C ASP A 163 10.38 9.60 -15.01
N ILE A 164 9.66 9.37 -13.91
CA ILE A 164 8.35 9.99 -13.65
C ILE A 164 8.21 10.42 -12.19
N GLU A 165 7.39 11.44 -11.97
CA GLU A 165 6.91 11.83 -10.65
C GLU A 165 5.39 11.80 -10.64
N PHE A 166 4.82 11.23 -9.58
CA PHE A 166 3.41 10.89 -9.51
C PHE A 166 2.93 10.86 -8.06
N THR A 167 1.62 10.85 -7.88
CA THR A 167 0.94 10.60 -6.61
C THR A 167 0.13 9.32 -6.70
N LEU A 168 0.03 8.60 -5.58
CA LEU A 168 -0.87 7.49 -5.39
C LEU A 168 -1.63 7.67 -4.09
N THR A 169 -2.87 7.18 -4.05
CA THR A 169 -3.63 7.09 -2.81
C THR A 169 -3.97 5.64 -2.46
N ASP A 170 -3.81 5.30 -1.19
CA ASP A 170 -4.10 3.96 -0.65
C ASP A 170 -5.48 3.87 0.03
N HIS A 171 -6.30 4.90 -0.15
CA HIS A 171 -7.65 4.98 0.37
C HIS A 171 -8.66 4.42 -0.63
N ASP A 172 -9.74 3.80 -0.12
CA ASP A 172 -10.78 3.15 -0.93
C ASP A 172 -11.51 4.13 -1.87
N SER A 173 -11.70 5.37 -1.41
CA SER A 173 -12.15 6.52 -2.20
C SER A 173 -10.99 7.46 -2.48
N ALA A 174 -10.56 7.51 -3.73
CA ALA A 174 -9.45 8.37 -4.15
C ALA A 174 -9.81 9.85 -4.18
N ASP A 175 -11.07 10.16 -4.51
CA ASP A 175 -11.62 11.50 -4.52
C ASP A 175 -12.40 11.77 -3.22
N ILE A 176 -12.30 13.00 -2.72
CA ILE A 176 -12.89 13.46 -1.46
C ILE A 176 -13.76 14.72 -1.60
N GLY A 177 -14.05 15.20 -2.82
CA GLY A 177 -14.86 16.41 -3.00
C GLY A 177 -15.17 16.82 -4.44
N ASP A 178 -15.35 18.13 -4.64
CA ASP A 178 -15.80 18.75 -5.92
C ASP A 178 -14.65 18.98 -6.93
N VAL A 179 -13.40 18.66 -6.57
CA VAL A 179 -12.23 18.90 -7.41
C VAL A 179 -11.63 17.57 -7.83
N GLU A 180 -11.74 17.24 -9.12
CA GLU A 180 -11.09 16.06 -9.69
C GLU A 180 -9.56 16.24 -9.66
N HIS A 181 -8.90 15.42 -8.83
CA HIS A 181 -7.44 15.33 -8.71
C HIS A 181 -6.88 14.27 -9.67
N THR A 182 -5.65 14.47 -10.15
CA THR A 182 -4.93 13.44 -10.92
C THR A 182 -3.99 12.68 -9.99
N THR A 183 -4.33 11.43 -9.73
CA THR A 183 -3.56 10.53 -8.86
C THR A 183 -3.81 9.09 -9.28
N TRP A 184 -2.95 8.17 -8.82
CA TRP A 184 -3.18 6.74 -8.98
C TRP A 184 -4.10 6.23 -7.87
N ALA A 185 -5.09 5.41 -8.24
CA ALA A 185 -6.18 4.95 -7.40
C ALA A 185 -6.50 3.47 -7.64
N PHE A 186 -7.07 2.80 -6.65
CA PHE A 186 -7.47 1.39 -6.80
C PHE A 186 -8.70 1.19 -7.69
N ALA A 187 -9.63 2.13 -7.60
CA ALA A 187 -10.85 2.13 -8.39
C ALA A 187 -11.33 3.54 -8.68
N ARG A 188 -12.19 3.68 -9.70
CA ARG A 188 -12.81 4.93 -10.09
C ARG A 188 -14.25 4.72 -10.54
N LEU A 189 -15.06 5.78 -10.50
CA LEU A 189 -16.30 5.85 -11.26
C LEU A 189 -16.03 6.22 -12.72
N PRO A 190 -16.94 5.91 -13.66
CA PRO A 190 -16.78 6.24 -15.08
C PRO A 190 -16.50 7.73 -15.33
N GLU A 191 -17.11 8.62 -14.55
CA GLU A 191 -16.98 10.07 -14.69
C GLU A 191 -15.63 10.61 -14.20
N GLN A 192 -14.91 9.86 -13.35
CA GLN A 192 -13.65 10.29 -12.74
C GLN A 192 -12.46 10.04 -13.69
N GLU A 193 -12.44 10.75 -14.81
CA GLU A 193 -11.49 10.51 -15.91
C GLU A 193 -10.03 10.81 -15.55
N LYS A 194 -9.79 11.68 -14.57
CA LYS A 194 -8.44 12.05 -14.11
C LYS A 194 -7.78 11.02 -13.19
N LEU A 195 -8.53 10.03 -12.70
CA LEU A 195 -7.97 8.94 -11.90
C LEU A 195 -7.33 7.88 -12.79
N TRP A 196 -6.09 7.52 -12.46
CA TRP A 196 -5.36 6.44 -13.12
C TRP A 196 -5.47 5.19 -12.26
N LEU A 197 -5.87 4.08 -12.84
CA LEU A 197 -6.03 2.85 -12.07
C LEU A 197 -4.68 2.18 -11.84
N MET A 198 -4.49 1.67 -10.62
CA MET A 198 -3.36 0.85 -10.24
C MET A 198 -3.84 -0.45 -9.58
N PRO A 199 -3.04 -1.53 -9.59
CA PRO A 199 -3.29 -2.70 -8.76
C PRO A 199 -3.40 -2.31 -7.27
N ASP A 200 -4.40 -2.84 -6.58
CA ASP A 200 -4.58 -2.56 -5.15
C ASP A 200 -3.56 -3.28 -4.28
N PHE A 201 -3.41 -2.81 -3.04
CA PHE A 201 -2.44 -3.35 -2.07
C PHE A 201 -2.58 -4.87 -1.83
N ASN A 202 -3.76 -5.42 -2.09
CA ASN A 202 -4.07 -6.83 -1.91
C ASN A 202 -3.44 -7.75 -2.98
N PHE A 203 -2.94 -7.21 -4.10
CA PHE A 203 -2.09 -7.99 -5.02
C PHE A 203 -0.68 -8.24 -4.46
N TRP A 204 -0.28 -7.52 -3.41
CA TRP A 204 0.89 -7.87 -2.62
C TRP A 204 0.51 -8.81 -1.47
N ALA A 205 -0.07 -8.27 -0.39
CA ALA A 205 -0.51 -9.02 0.79
C ALA A 205 -1.32 -8.14 1.75
N TRP A 206 -2.20 -8.74 2.56
CA TRP A 206 -2.86 -8.06 3.69
C TRP A 206 -3.00 -8.96 4.93
N PRO A 207 -1.87 -9.39 5.52
CA PRO A 207 -1.86 -10.42 6.57
C PRO A 207 -2.51 -9.95 7.87
N GLY A 208 -2.55 -8.64 8.14
CA GLY A 208 -3.15 -8.06 9.34
C GLY A 208 -4.65 -8.34 9.48
N VAL A 209 -5.32 -8.72 8.40
CA VAL A 209 -6.74 -9.14 8.39
C VAL A 209 -6.92 -10.61 8.01
N GLY A 210 -5.84 -11.41 8.05
CA GLY A 210 -5.88 -12.84 7.73
C GLY A 210 -5.84 -13.17 6.23
N ILE A 211 -5.54 -12.20 5.36
CA ILE A 211 -5.39 -12.43 3.92
C ILE A 211 -3.92 -12.67 3.58
N ARG A 212 -3.63 -13.83 3.00
CA ARG A 212 -2.30 -14.25 2.56
C ARG A 212 -1.72 -13.31 1.49
N SER A 213 -0.43 -13.48 1.18
CA SER A 213 0.09 -12.85 -0.04
C SER A 213 -0.66 -13.37 -1.26
N PHE A 214 -0.85 -12.52 -2.27
CA PHE A 214 -1.63 -12.90 -3.45
C PHE A 214 -1.03 -14.10 -4.19
N ALA A 215 0.30 -14.16 -4.27
CA ALA A 215 1.02 -15.29 -4.87
C ALA A 215 0.81 -16.59 -4.08
N GLU A 216 0.95 -16.55 -2.75
CA GLU A 216 0.73 -17.72 -1.89
C GLU A 216 -0.71 -18.23 -1.96
N LEU A 217 -1.70 -17.32 -1.96
CA LEU A 217 -3.10 -17.71 -2.09
C LEU A 217 -3.39 -18.35 -3.45
N ARG A 218 -2.79 -17.85 -4.54
CA ARG A 218 -2.90 -18.48 -5.86
C ARG A 218 -2.34 -19.90 -5.87
N ASP A 219 -1.14 -20.08 -5.32
CA ASP A 219 -0.48 -21.39 -5.25
C ASP A 219 -1.36 -22.38 -4.44
N LYS A 220 -1.90 -21.95 -3.29
CA LYS A 220 -2.82 -22.76 -2.48
C LYS A 220 -4.11 -23.13 -3.23
N ILE A 221 -4.75 -22.19 -3.92
CA ILE A 221 -5.97 -22.44 -4.69
C ILE A 221 -5.72 -23.44 -5.82
N GLU A 222 -4.55 -23.37 -6.47
CA GLU A 222 -4.18 -24.30 -7.55
C GLU A 222 -3.86 -25.71 -7.02
N GLU A 223 -3.20 -25.81 -5.86
CA GLU A 223 -2.87 -27.09 -5.22
C GLU A 223 -4.11 -27.83 -4.66
N GLU A 224 -5.12 -27.10 -4.20
CA GLU A 224 -6.33 -27.64 -3.58
C GLU A 224 -7.54 -27.66 -4.53
N GLU A 225 -7.29 -27.47 -5.83
CA GLU A 225 -8.33 -27.41 -6.85
C GLU A 225 -9.10 -28.73 -6.96
N VAL A 226 -10.43 -28.66 -6.91
CA VAL A 226 -11.34 -29.79 -7.13
C VAL A 226 -12.21 -29.56 -8.35
N GLU A 227 -12.74 -30.64 -8.94
CA GLU A 227 -13.68 -30.55 -10.05
C GLU A 227 -14.93 -29.76 -9.64
N PHE A 228 -15.52 -29.03 -10.58
CA PHE A 228 -16.68 -28.17 -10.31
C PHE A 228 -17.84 -28.94 -9.65
N VAL A 229 -18.04 -30.19 -10.07
CA VAL A 229 -19.12 -31.07 -9.58
C VAL A 229 -18.93 -31.56 -8.14
N ASP A 230 -17.70 -31.52 -7.62
CA ASP A 230 -17.37 -31.96 -6.27
C ASP A 230 -17.46 -30.81 -5.25
N ARG A 231 -17.74 -29.58 -5.70
CA ARG A 231 -17.93 -28.40 -4.85
C ARG A 231 -19.31 -28.40 -4.21
N GLU A 232 -19.45 -27.65 -3.12
CA GLU A 232 -20.77 -27.40 -2.53
C GLU A 232 -21.66 -26.65 -3.54
N MET A 233 -22.77 -27.27 -3.94
CA MET A 233 -23.75 -26.71 -4.89
C MET A 233 -24.62 -25.62 -4.28
N LYS A 234 -23.96 -24.62 -3.69
CA LYS A 234 -24.54 -23.46 -3.02
C LYS A 234 -23.86 -22.18 -3.45
N LEU A 235 -24.59 -21.08 -3.30
CA LEU A 235 -24.10 -19.71 -3.41
C LEU A 235 -23.54 -19.26 -2.07
N VAL A 236 -22.25 -18.93 -2.04
CA VAL A 236 -21.61 -18.38 -0.84
C VAL A 236 -21.39 -16.88 -0.93
N TRP A 237 -21.59 -16.21 0.20
CA TRP A 237 -21.18 -14.82 0.43
C TRP A 237 -21.01 -14.55 1.92
N ARG A 238 -19.97 -13.79 2.26
CA ARG A 238 -19.68 -13.29 3.62
C ARG A 238 -19.28 -11.82 3.55
N GLY A 239 -20.01 -10.92 4.23
CA GLY A 239 -19.62 -9.51 4.28
C GLY A 239 -20.48 -8.62 5.18
N SER A 240 -19.95 -7.44 5.52
CA SER A 240 -20.71 -6.41 6.24
C SER A 240 -21.83 -5.85 5.37
N VAL A 241 -22.97 -5.52 5.96
CA VAL A 241 -24.08 -4.84 5.27
C VAL A 241 -24.05 -3.33 5.51
N ASP A 242 -23.29 -2.89 6.51
CA ASP A 242 -23.09 -1.49 6.85
C ASP A 242 -21.95 -0.89 5.99
N VAL A 243 -22.29 -0.56 4.76
CA VAL A 243 -21.41 0.02 3.74
C VAL A 243 -22.20 0.95 2.82
N ALA A 244 -21.52 1.77 2.02
CA ALA A 244 -22.19 2.66 1.06
C ALA A 244 -23.11 1.92 0.08
N ALA A 245 -22.69 0.76 -0.45
CA ALA A 245 -23.52 -0.11 -1.30
C ALA A 245 -24.49 -1.01 -0.48
N HIS A 246 -25.12 -0.47 0.56
CA HIS A 246 -26.07 -1.18 1.41
C HIS A 246 -27.23 -1.79 0.62
N ASP A 247 -27.74 -1.06 -0.38
CA ASP A 247 -28.85 -1.47 -1.23
C ASP A 247 -28.61 -2.83 -1.90
N VAL A 248 -27.40 -3.03 -2.44
CA VAL A 248 -26.96 -4.27 -3.09
C VAL A 248 -26.83 -5.42 -2.10
N ARG A 249 -26.14 -5.19 -0.97
CA ARG A 249 -25.86 -6.24 0.01
C ARG A 249 -27.13 -6.69 0.72
N ALA A 250 -28.01 -5.75 1.07
CA ALA A 250 -29.32 -6.04 1.63
C ALA A 250 -30.22 -6.77 0.61
N ALA A 251 -30.16 -6.42 -0.67
CA ALA A 251 -30.89 -7.11 -1.73
C ALA A 251 -30.42 -8.58 -1.88
N LEU A 252 -29.11 -8.82 -1.96
CA LEU A 252 -28.54 -10.16 -2.02
C LEU A 252 -29.02 -11.04 -0.85
N LEU A 253 -28.95 -10.53 0.38
CA LEU A 253 -29.42 -11.25 1.57
C LEU A 253 -30.91 -11.57 1.49
N ARG A 254 -31.73 -10.59 1.11
CA ARG A 254 -33.19 -10.76 1.00
C ARG A 254 -33.58 -11.82 -0.04
N GLN A 255 -32.93 -11.81 -1.20
CA GLN A 255 -33.24 -12.72 -2.30
C GLN A 255 -32.72 -14.14 -2.05
N SER A 256 -31.72 -14.29 -1.17
CA SER A 256 -31.13 -15.58 -0.80
C SER A 256 -31.77 -16.20 0.44
N MET A 257 -32.57 -15.44 1.20
CA MET A 257 -33.16 -15.88 2.46
C MET A 257 -34.06 -17.12 2.30
N GLY A 258 -33.80 -18.14 3.12
CA GLY A 258 -34.58 -19.38 3.16
C GLY A 258 -34.46 -20.28 1.92
N LYS A 259 -33.45 -20.05 1.07
CA LYS A 259 -33.18 -20.89 -0.11
C LYS A 259 -32.19 -22.00 0.24
N GLU A 260 -32.47 -23.23 -0.18
CA GLU A 260 -31.60 -24.39 0.10
C GLU A 260 -30.21 -24.26 -0.52
N TRP A 261 -30.13 -23.61 -1.69
CA TRP A 261 -28.87 -23.31 -2.37
C TRP A 261 -28.11 -22.12 -1.76
N SER A 262 -28.66 -21.42 -0.75
CA SER A 262 -28.02 -20.22 -0.21
C SER A 262 -27.16 -20.54 1.01
N ASP A 263 -25.89 -20.19 0.91
CA ASP A 263 -25.00 -19.94 2.04
C ASP A 263 -24.53 -18.48 2.03
N VAL A 264 -25.48 -17.55 1.93
CA VAL A 264 -25.24 -16.10 1.96
C VAL A 264 -25.50 -15.59 3.37
N GLN A 265 -24.47 -15.00 4.01
CA GLN A 265 -24.56 -14.52 5.39
C GLN A 265 -23.88 -13.16 5.57
N SER A 266 -24.49 -12.29 6.37
CA SER A 266 -23.84 -11.06 6.84
C SER A 266 -22.83 -11.35 7.94
N LEU A 267 -21.75 -10.59 7.93
CA LEU A 267 -20.74 -10.56 9.00
C LEU A 267 -20.86 -9.27 9.81
N ASP A 268 -20.88 -9.40 11.13
CA ASP A 268 -20.73 -8.28 12.06
C ASP A 268 -19.30 -8.23 12.62
N TRP A 269 -18.48 -7.32 12.08
CA TRP A 269 -17.08 -7.14 12.50
C TRP A 269 -16.92 -6.66 13.94
N SER A 270 -17.97 -6.12 14.56
CA SER A 270 -17.95 -5.70 15.96
C SER A 270 -18.18 -6.89 16.91
N ASN A 271 -18.68 -8.01 16.40
CA ASN A 271 -19.01 -9.20 17.17
C ASN A 271 -18.03 -10.34 16.84
N ARG A 272 -17.03 -10.55 17.71
CA ARG A 272 -16.03 -11.61 17.52
C ARG A 272 -16.64 -13.00 17.36
N THR A 273 -17.66 -13.33 18.14
CA THR A 273 -18.34 -14.63 18.05
C THR A 273 -19.01 -14.82 16.69
N ASP A 274 -19.61 -13.77 16.13
CA ASP A 274 -20.21 -13.79 14.80
C ASP A 274 -19.15 -14.02 13.72
N VAL A 275 -18.03 -13.31 13.81
CA VAL A 275 -16.89 -13.46 12.90
C VAL A 275 -16.33 -14.88 12.98
N ASP A 276 -16.03 -15.38 14.17
CA ASP A 276 -15.40 -16.70 14.34
C ASP A 276 -16.33 -17.84 13.88
N ALA A 277 -17.65 -17.66 13.93
CA ALA A 277 -18.62 -18.66 13.51
C ALA A 277 -18.90 -18.67 11.99
N LYS A 278 -18.69 -17.54 11.30
CA LYS A 278 -19.17 -17.35 9.92
C LYS A 278 -18.09 -17.00 8.92
N LEU A 279 -16.98 -16.39 9.36
CA LEU A 279 -15.93 -15.93 8.46
C LEU A 279 -15.36 -17.13 7.70
N LEU A 280 -15.24 -16.96 6.38
CA LEU A 280 -14.53 -17.87 5.52
C LEU A 280 -13.29 -17.16 5.00
N SER A 281 -12.16 -17.88 4.97
CA SER A 281 -10.97 -17.46 4.25
C SER A 281 -11.28 -17.33 2.74
N MET A 282 -10.43 -16.63 2.01
CA MET A 282 -10.64 -16.49 0.56
C MET A 282 -10.52 -17.81 -0.19
N ASP A 283 -9.66 -18.73 0.27
CA ASP A 283 -9.54 -20.08 -0.26
C ASP A 283 -10.75 -20.97 0.10
N GLU A 284 -11.35 -20.83 1.29
CA GLU A 284 -12.55 -21.58 1.66
C GLU A 284 -13.76 -21.25 0.76
N HIS A 285 -13.84 -20.02 0.22
CA HIS A 285 -14.87 -19.69 -0.77
C HIS A 285 -14.76 -20.55 -2.04
N CYS A 286 -13.57 -21.04 -2.40
CA CYS A 286 -13.40 -21.91 -3.55
C CYS A 286 -14.03 -23.30 -3.32
N GLY A 287 -14.39 -23.69 -2.09
CA GLY A 287 -15.16 -24.92 -1.83
C GLY A 287 -16.57 -24.91 -2.40
N TYR A 288 -17.09 -23.74 -2.82
CA TYR A 288 -18.45 -23.57 -3.32
C TYR A 288 -18.49 -23.45 -4.85
N ALA A 289 -19.51 -24.03 -5.46
CA ALA A 289 -19.75 -23.98 -6.90
C ALA A 289 -20.13 -22.56 -7.38
N PHE A 290 -20.79 -21.77 -6.52
CA PHE A 290 -21.27 -20.43 -6.84
C PHE A 290 -20.78 -19.42 -5.81
N VAL A 291 -20.20 -18.32 -6.28
CA VAL A 291 -19.68 -17.24 -5.43
C VAL A 291 -20.33 -15.91 -5.80
N ALA A 292 -20.84 -15.18 -4.81
CA ALA A 292 -21.41 -13.86 -5.05
C ALA A 292 -20.36 -12.74 -4.85
N GLN A 293 -20.37 -11.74 -5.72
CA GLN A 293 -19.62 -10.50 -5.51
C GLN A 293 -20.56 -9.30 -5.43
N THR A 294 -20.26 -8.43 -4.47
CA THR A 294 -20.95 -7.14 -4.25
C THR A 294 -19.93 -6.04 -3.97
N GLU A 295 -20.24 -4.83 -4.42
CA GLU A 295 -19.51 -3.60 -4.04
C GLU A 295 -19.61 -3.31 -2.55
N GLY A 296 -18.73 -2.44 -2.05
CA GLY A 296 -18.62 -2.06 -0.64
C GLY A 296 -18.84 -0.58 -0.42
N ASN A 297 -17.90 0.07 0.26
CA ASN A 297 -17.86 1.52 0.31
C ASN A 297 -17.51 2.10 -1.06
N THR A 298 -16.58 1.45 -1.75
CA THR A 298 -16.29 1.68 -3.17
C THR A 298 -16.27 0.34 -3.90
N TYR A 299 -15.18 0.00 -4.60
CA TYR A 299 -14.92 -1.35 -5.05
C TYR A 299 -14.82 -2.31 -3.85
N SER A 300 -14.85 -3.60 -4.14
CA SER A 300 -14.67 -4.64 -3.12
C SER A 300 -13.48 -5.49 -3.51
N GLY A 301 -12.40 -5.39 -2.74
CA GLY A 301 -11.15 -6.12 -2.95
C GLY A 301 -11.29 -7.64 -2.99
N ARG A 302 -12.49 -8.19 -2.70
CA ARG A 302 -12.83 -9.61 -2.82
C ARG A 302 -12.87 -10.12 -4.27
N LEU A 303 -13.23 -9.28 -5.26
CA LEU A 303 -13.52 -9.72 -6.63
C LEU A 303 -12.37 -10.55 -7.22
N LYS A 304 -11.14 -10.03 -7.15
CA LYS A 304 -9.95 -10.72 -7.69
C LYS A 304 -9.74 -12.11 -7.10
N TYR A 305 -10.04 -12.31 -5.81
CA TYR A 305 -9.87 -13.60 -5.15
C TYR A 305 -10.94 -14.60 -5.59
N LEU A 306 -12.18 -14.16 -5.74
CA LEU A 306 -13.26 -15.03 -6.26
C LEU A 306 -12.99 -15.45 -7.71
N LEU A 307 -12.38 -14.57 -8.51
CA LEU A 307 -11.95 -14.86 -9.88
C LEU A 307 -10.77 -15.84 -9.96
N LEU A 308 -10.09 -16.13 -8.85
CA LEU A 308 -9.10 -17.21 -8.79
C LEU A 308 -9.76 -18.58 -8.62
N CYS A 309 -10.95 -18.66 -8.05
CA CYS A 309 -11.64 -19.93 -7.90
C CYS A 309 -12.20 -20.39 -9.25
N SER A 310 -12.24 -21.70 -9.51
CA SER A 310 -13.06 -22.28 -10.58
C SER A 310 -14.53 -22.40 -10.15
N SER A 311 -15.07 -21.31 -9.62
CA SER A 311 -16.45 -21.17 -9.18
C SER A 311 -17.19 -20.22 -10.12
N LEU A 312 -18.50 -20.40 -10.28
CA LEU A 312 -19.31 -19.48 -11.06
C LEU A 312 -19.51 -18.18 -10.28
N LEU A 313 -18.91 -17.09 -10.78
CA LEU A 313 -19.09 -15.75 -10.22
C LEU A 313 -20.46 -15.17 -10.60
N LEU A 314 -21.25 -14.78 -9.61
CA LEU A 314 -22.48 -14.02 -9.77
C LEU A 314 -22.33 -12.62 -9.18
N THR A 315 -22.61 -11.59 -9.96
CA THR A 315 -22.49 -10.20 -9.48
C THR A 315 -23.51 -9.28 -10.13
N HIS A 316 -23.75 -8.14 -9.50
CA HIS A 316 -24.55 -7.06 -10.08
C HIS A 316 -23.70 -6.23 -11.07
N PRO A 317 -24.29 -5.29 -11.84
CA PRO A 317 -23.50 -4.37 -12.65
C PRO A 317 -22.63 -3.52 -11.73
N LEU A 318 -21.31 -3.59 -11.91
CA LEU A 318 -20.32 -2.85 -11.11
C LEU A 318 -20.34 -1.37 -11.51
N ARG A 319 -20.27 -0.47 -10.53
CA ARG A 319 -20.14 0.97 -10.73
C ARG A 319 -18.68 1.39 -10.69
N PHE A 320 -17.90 0.79 -9.80
CA PHE A 320 -16.48 1.05 -9.64
C PHE A 320 -15.67 0.18 -10.61
N ILE A 321 -14.84 0.85 -11.39
CA ILE A 321 -13.94 0.24 -12.36
C ILE A 321 -12.59 0.02 -11.64
N GLU A 322 -12.16 -1.24 -11.58
CA GLU A 322 -10.78 -1.63 -11.25
C GLU A 322 -10.01 -1.93 -12.54
N HIS A 323 -8.68 -1.97 -12.47
CA HIS A 323 -7.80 -2.08 -13.65
C HIS A 323 -8.01 -3.31 -14.55
N PHE A 324 -8.73 -4.34 -14.07
CA PHE A 324 -9.01 -5.58 -14.80
C PHE A 324 -10.51 -5.81 -15.07
N THR A 325 -11.41 -4.94 -14.58
CA THR A 325 -12.86 -5.20 -14.61
C THR A 325 -13.46 -5.20 -16.01
N HIS A 326 -12.84 -4.52 -16.98
CA HIS A 326 -13.24 -4.56 -18.39
C HIS A 326 -13.05 -5.93 -19.05
N LEU A 327 -12.30 -6.84 -18.42
CA LEU A 327 -12.12 -8.22 -18.87
C LEU A 327 -13.30 -9.14 -18.45
N LEU A 328 -14.22 -8.64 -17.62
CA LEU A 328 -15.44 -9.36 -17.29
C LEU A 328 -16.38 -9.38 -18.50
N SER A 329 -16.78 -10.58 -18.90
CA SER A 329 -17.69 -10.81 -20.02
C SER A 329 -18.96 -11.51 -19.52
N PRO A 330 -20.12 -10.84 -19.53
CA PRO A 330 -21.36 -11.39 -18.99
C PRO A 330 -22.08 -12.33 -19.96
N THR A 331 -21.68 -12.37 -21.23
CA THR A 331 -22.38 -13.12 -22.30
C THR A 331 -21.42 -13.63 -23.38
N GLY A 332 -21.93 -14.47 -24.28
CA GLY A 332 -21.19 -14.98 -25.43
C GLY A 332 -20.27 -16.18 -25.12
N PRO A 333 -19.45 -16.61 -26.09
CA PRO A 333 -18.59 -17.79 -25.93
C PRO A 333 -17.52 -17.64 -24.84
N GLN A 334 -17.06 -16.40 -24.60
CA GLN A 334 -16.07 -16.07 -23.58
C GLN A 334 -16.71 -15.60 -22.26
N GLN A 335 -18.02 -15.85 -22.06
CA GLN A 335 -18.69 -15.51 -20.81
C GLN A 335 -17.92 -16.09 -19.63
N ASN A 336 -17.54 -15.24 -18.68
CA ASN A 336 -16.73 -15.59 -17.51
C ASN A 336 -17.36 -15.19 -16.17
N HIS A 337 -18.57 -14.64 -16.20
CA HIS A 337 -19.39 -14.44 -15.01
C HIS A 337 -20.86 -14.34 -15.40
N VAL A 338 -21.72 -14.31 -14.40
CA VAL A 338 -23.15 -14.05 -14.54
C VAL A 338 -23.47 -12.69 -13.95
N GLN A 339 -23.90 -11.78 -14.81
CA GLN A 339 -24.41 -10.49 -14.38
C GLN A 339 -25.90 -10.60 -14.06
N LEU A 340 -26.23 -10.32 -12.80
CA LEU A 340 -27.60 -10.26 -12.28
C LEU A 340 -28.11 -8.83 -12.30
N ARG A 341 -29.39 -8.63 -12.00
CA ARG A 341 -29.92 -7.30 -11.69
C ARG A 341 -29.30 -6.75 -10.41
N ARG A 342 -29.23 -5.43 -10.32
CA ARG A 342 -28.71 -4.73 -9.12
C ARG A 342 -29.45 -5.10 -7.82
N ASP A 343 -30.75 -5.36 -7.92
CA ASP A 343 -31.61 -5.77 -6.81
C ASP A 343 -31.68 -7.29 -6.61
N PHE A 344 -30.89 -8.07 -7.36
CA PHE A 344 -30.84 -9.54 -7.32
C PHE A 344 -32.20 -10.22 -7.51
N ALA A 345 -33.21 -9.54 -8.08
CA ALA A 345 -34.55 -10.12 -8.20
C ALA A 345 -34.59 -11.36 -9.12
N ASP A 346 -33.63 -11.48 -10.03
CA ASP A 346 -33.40 -12.60 -10.94
C ASP A 346 -32.48 -13.68 -10.35
N LEU A 347 -31.95 -13.50 -9.13
CA LEU A 347 -31.06 -14.47 -8.49
C LEU A 347 -31.71 -15.85 -8.30
N PRO A 348 -32.94 -15.98 -7.76
CA PRO A 348 -33.52 -17.30 -7.53
C PRO A 348 -33.74 -18.11 -8.81
N SER A 349 -34.22 -17.47 -9.88
CA SER A 349 -34.37 -18.13 -11.18
C SER A 349 -33.02 -18.50 -11.80
N THR A 350 -32.01 -17.64 -11.62
CA THR A 350 -30.65 -17.88 -12.13
C THR A 350 -29.99 -19.05 -11.42
N MET A 351 -30.11 -19.14 -10.10
CA MET A 351 -29.60 -20.27 -9.32
C MET A 351 -30.28 -21.58 -9.73
N ASN A 352 -31.61 -21.59 -9.85
CA ASN A 352 -32.35 -22.77 -10.32
C ASN A 352 -31.90 -23.22 -11.71
N HIS A 353 -31.60 -22.27 -12.61
CA HIS A 353 -31.09 -22.58 -13.95
C HIS A 353 -29.72 -23.27 -13.87
N TYR A 354 -28.74 -22.69 -13.18
CA TYR A 354 -27.38 -23.25 -13.14
C TYR A 354 -27.25 -24.53 -12.30
N LEU A 355 -28.10 -24.71 -11.29
CA LEU A 355 -28.20 -25.98 -10.56
C LEU A 355 -28.73 -27.10 -11.47
N ALA A 356 -29.62 -26.78 -12.42
CA ALA A 356 -30.12 -27.73 -13.41
C ALA A 356 -29.18 -27.94 -14.61
N HIS A 357 -28.18 -27.06 -14.79
CA HIS A 357 -27.22 -27.08 -15.91
C HIS A 357 -25.78 -26.88 -15.39
N PRO A 358 -25.27 -27.82 -14.57
CA PRO A 358 -23.94 -27.69 -13.95
C PRO A 358 -22.80 -27.67 -14.98
N ASP A 359 -22.99 -28.29 -16.15
CA ASP A 359 -22.07 -28.22 -17.30
C ASP A 359 -21.93 -26.79 -17.82
N ARG A 360 -23.03 -26.05 -17.92
CA ARG A 360 -23.01 -24.64 -18.32
C ARG A 360 -22.35 -23.76 -17.26
N ALA A 361 -22.61 -24.03 -15.99
CA ALA A 361 -21.98 -23.33 -14.87
C ALA A 361 -20.46 -23.54 -14.86
N ALA A 362 -20.02 -24.79 -14.99
CA ALA A 362 -18.62 -25.18 -15.05
C ALA A 362 -17.89 -24.54 -16.23
N LEU A 363 -18.53 -24.46 -17.41
CA LEU A 363 -17.95 -23.79 -18.58
C LEU A 363 -17.65 -22.31 -18.32
N ILE A 364 -18.56 -21.58 -17.69
CA ILE A 364 -18.37 -20.16 -17.38
C ILE A 364 -17.30 -19.99 -16.30
N ALA A 365 -17.29 -20.87 -15.29
CA ALA A 365 -16.24 -20.89 -14.26
C ALA A 365 -14.85 -21.18 -14.85
N ASP A 366 -14.74 -22.11 -15.80
CA ASP A 366 -13.49 -22.41 -16.52
C ASP A 366 -13.03 -21.23 -17.38
N ASN A 367 -13.97 -20.51 -18.01
CA ASN A 367 -13.65 -19.27 -18.70
C ASN A 367 -13.08 -18.20 -17.75
N ALA A 368 -13.63 -18.06 -16.54
CA ALA A 368 -13.09 -17.17 -15.51
C ALA A 368 -11.67 -17.58 -15.12
N ARG A 369 -11.47 -18.85 -14.79
CA ARG A 369 -10.17 -19.43 -14.44
C ARG A 369 -9.10 -19.14 -15.50
N ARG A 370 -9.39 -19.45 -16.77
CA ARG A 370 -8.47 -19.23 -17.90
C ARG A 370 -8.18 -17.74 -18.14
N THR A 371 -9.18 -16.89 -17.95
CA THR A 371 -9.05 -15.44 -18.15
C THR A 371 -8.24 -14.80 -17.03
N PHE A 372 -8.59 -15.09 -15.77
CA PHE A 372 -8.08 -14.38 -14.62
C PHE A 372 -6.96 -15.14 -13.93
N ARG A 373 -7.22 -16.32 -13.35
CA ARG A 373 -6.20 -17.09 -12.62
C ARG A 373 -4.96 -17.41 -13.47
N GLU A 374 -5.20 -17.87 -14.69
CA GLU A 374 -4.14 -18.37 -15.58
C GLU A 374 -3.55 -17.29 -16.50
N ARG A 375 -4.09 -16.06 -16.50
CA ARG A 375 -3.60 -15.02 -17.42
C ARG A 375 -3.57 -13.63 -16.80
N TYR A 376 -4.70 -12.95 -16.71
CA TYR A 376 -4.73 -11.50 -16.44
C TYR A 376 -4.58 -11.12 -14.95
N LEU A 377 -4.73 -12.05 -14.02
CA LEU A 377 -4.42 -11.86 -12.59
C LEU A 377 -3.20 -12.69 -12.16
N THR A 378 -2.28 -12.95 -13.08
CA THR A 378 -0.99 -13.55 -12.72
C THR A 378 -0.06 -12.48 -12.13
N PRO A 379 0.88 -12.85 -11.24
CA PRO A 379 1.92 -11.92 -10.78
C PRO A 379 2.72 -11.26 -11.92
N ALA A 380 2.91 -11.97 -13.04
CA ALA A 380 3.50 -11.42 -14.26
C ALA A 380 2.63 -10.34 -14.91
N ALA A 381 1.31 -10.56 -15.02
CA ALA A 381 0.37 -9.56 -15.51
C ALA A 381 0.37 -8.29 -14.65
N GLU A 382 0.38 -8.44 -13.32
CA GLU A 382 0.49 -7.31 -12.38
C GLU A 382 1.75 -6.47 -12.65
N ALA A 383 2.92 -7.11 -12.77
CA ALA A 383 4.18 -6.40 -13.06
C ALA A 383 4.18 -5.74 -14.44
N CYS A 384 3.60 -6.40 -15.46
CA CYS A 384 3.42 -5.80 -16.78
C CYS A 384 2.51 -4.57 -16.73
N TYR A 385 1.41 -4.62 -15.96
CA TYR A 385 0.52 -3.47 -15.77
C TYR A 385 1.25 -2.29 -15.12
N TRP A 386 2.00 -2.52 -14.04
CA TRP A 386 2.80 -1.48 -13.39
C TRP A 386 3.78 -0.80 -14.35
N ARG A 387 4.54 -1.58 -15.12
CA ARG A 387 5.48 -1.02 -16.10
C ARG A 387 4.78 -0.25 -17.22
N ARG A 388 3.63 -0.74 -17.71
CA ARG A 388 2.84 -0.01 -18.72
C ARG A 388 2.24 1.27 -18.14
N LEU A 389 1.80 1.26 -16.88
CA LEU A 389 1.29 2.43 -16.17
C LEU A 389 2.36 3.53 -16.07
N VAL A 390 3.59 3.16 -15.69
CA VAL A 390 4.72 4.10 -15.63
C VAL A 390 5.02 4.70 -17.01
N ARG A 391 5.05 3.89 -18.06
CA ARG A 391 5.30 4.34 -19.44
C ARG A 391 4.19 5.26 -19.95
N GLY A 392 2.93 4.85 -19.77
CA GLY A 392 1.77 5.66 -20.16
C GLY A 392 1.71 7.00 -19.43
N TRP A 393 2.01 7.02 -18.13
CA TRP A 393 2.12 8.27 -17.37
C TRP A 393 3.23 9.18 -17.93
N ALA A 394 4.40 8.63 -18.24
CA ALA A 394 5.52 9.39 -18.80
C ALA A 394 5.20 10.07 -20.14
N GLU A 395 4.36 9.44 -20.98
CA GLU A 395 3.96 10.00 -22.28
C GLU A 395 3.19 11.32 -22.17
N VAL A 396 2.49 11.52 -21.05
CA VAL A 396 1.54 12.63 -20.86
C VAL A 396 1.83 13.43 -19.59
N SER A 397 3.06 13.34 -19.06
CA SER A 397 3.48 14.04 -17.85
C SER A 397 4.72 14.90 -18.08
N PHE A 398 4.98 15.80 -17.13
CA PHE A 398 6.22 16.58 -17.05
C PHE A 398 7.44 15.70 -16.73
N THR A 399 8.63 16.17 -17.11
CA THR A 399 9.90 15.55 -16.71
C THR A 399 10.23 15.92 -15.25
N PRO A 400 10.48 14.94 -14.36
CA PRO A 400 10.65 15.22 -12.94
C PRO A 400 12.00 15.88 -12.63
N ARG A 401 12.02 16.68 -11.57
CA ARG A 401 13.27 17.19 -11.00
C ARG A 401 13.84 16.16 -10.04
N VAL A 402 15.01 15.61 -10.34
CA VAL A 402 15.65 14.56 -9.50
C VAL A 402 16.42 15.13 -8.31
N ARG A 403 16.88 16.38 -8.41
CA ARG A 403 17.66 17.06 -7.37
C ARG A 403 17.00 18.34 -6.91
N GLU A 404 17.19 18.65 -5.64
CA GLU A 404 16.82 19.90 -5.00
C GLU A 404 18.03 20.57 -4.34
N GLN A 405 17.90 21.86 -4.09
CA GLN A 405 18.83 22.60 -3.24
C GLN A 405 18.27 22.58 -1.82
N ALA A 406 19.10 22.20 -0.85
CA ALA A 406 18.74 22.20 0.56
C ALA A 406 19.79 22.98 1.35
N GLU A 407 19.34 23.77 2.32
CA GLU A 407 20.23 24.39 3.29
C GLU A 407 20.49 23.41 4.43
N VAL A 408 21.76 23.06 4.63
CA VAL A 408 22.19 22.15 5.70
C VAL A 408 23.16 22.85 6.62
N ALA A 409 23.15 22.47 7.90
CA ALA A 409 24.10 22.98 8.88
C ALA A 409 25.53 22.57 8.49
N ASP A 410 26.42 23.55 8.35
CA ASP A 410 27.84 23.32 8.14
C ASP A 410 28.53 23.09 9.48
N ARG A 411 28.77 21.81 9.80
CA ARG A 411 29.45 21.39 11.03
C ARG A 411 30.86 21.96 11.20
N ARG A 412 31.49 22.46 10.13
CA ARG A 412 32.84 23.03 10.17
C ARG A 412 32.84 24.52 10.51
N THR A 413 31.86 25.26 10.00
CA THR A 413 31.82 26.73 10.13
C THR A 413 30.76 27.22 11.11
N GLY A 414 29.84 26.33 11.53
CA GLY A 414 28.68 26.70 12.36
C GLY A 414 27.61 27.49 11.61
N GLY A 415 27.77 27.72 10.30
CA GLY A 415 26.79 28.38 9.44
C GLY A 415 25.87 27.40 8.69
N THR A 416 25.10 27.91 7.73
CA THR A 416 24.37 27.08 6.76
C THR A 416 25.13 27.04 5.44
N LYS A 417 25.05 25.92 4.74
CA LYS A 417 25.53 25.78 3.36
C LYS A 417 24.44 25.20 2.48
N THR A 418 24.34 25.69 1.25
CA THR A 418 23.44 25.11 0.25
C THR A 418 24.11 23.89 -0.38
N VAL A 419 23.46 22.74 -0.30
CA VAL A 419 23.88 21.50 -0.96
C VAL A 419 22.84 21.07 -1.98
N SER A 420 23.30 20.52 -3.10
CA SER A 420 22.42 19.81 -4.01
C SER A 420 22.26 18.37 -3.52
N ARG A 421 21.03 17.98 -3.16
CA ARG A 421 20.70 16.61 -2.74
C ARG A 421 19.66 15.99 -3.65
N ARG A 422 19.58 14.65 -3.65
CA ARG A 422 18.54 13.91 -4.37
C ARG A 422 17.19 14.14 -3.69
N ARG A 423 16.12 14.30 -4.47
CA ARG A 423 14.76 14.41 -3.97
C ARG A 423 14.24 13.03 -3.54
N GLY A 424 13.61 13.00 -2.37
CA GLY A 424 13.06 11.79 -1.78
C GLY A 424 14.09 10.80 -1.22
N VAL A 425 13.57 9.78 -0.54
CA VAL A 425 14.34 8.69 0.08
C VAL A 425 14.16 7.42 -0.76
N PRO A 426 15.22 6.66 -1.07
CA PRO A 426 15.08 5.36 -1.73
C PRO A 426 14.06 4.48 -1.01
N PHE A 427 13.21 3.79 -1.76
CA PHE A 427 12.13 3.00 -1.18
C PHE A 427 12.60 1.99 -0.12
N GLU A 428 13.77 1.37 -0.29
CA GLU A 428 14.35 0.42 0.68
C GLU A 428 14.58 1.08 2.04
N SER A 429 15.04 2.34 2.02
CA SER A 429 15.26 3.12 3.25
C SER A 429 13.93 3.60 3.83
N TYR A 430 12.99 4.04 3.00
CA TYR A 430 11.64 4.44 3.43
C TYR A 430 10.86 3.28 4.07
N ALA A 431 10.98 2.08 3.51
CA ALA A 431 10.32 0.88 4.03
C ALA A 431 10.76 0.56 5.47
N ILE A 432 12.03 0.84 5.80
CA ILE A 432 12.60 0.59 7.14
C ILE A 432 12.38 1.77 8.09
N MET A 433 12.60 3.00 7.63
CA MET A 433 12.62 4.19 8.49
C MET A 433 11.25 4.84 8.66
N GLU A 434 10.32 4.58 7.73
CA GLU A 434 9.00 5.21 7.66
C GLU A 434 9.03 6.74 7.51
N ALA A 435 10.19 7.28 7.11
CA ALA A 435 10.45 8.70 7.00
C ALA A 435 10.95 9.06 5.60
N VAL A 436 10.55 10.23 5.11
CA VAL A 436 11.05 10.84 3.86
C VAL A 436 12.20 11.81 4.10
N GLU A 437 12.62 11.97 5.36
CA GLU A 437 13.77 12.78 5.76
C GLU A 437 15.00 11.89 5.93
N TRP A 438 16.03 12.14 5.13
CA TRP A 438 17.32 11.42 5.23
C TRP A 438 18.13 11.83 6.46
N GLU A 439 17.97 13.07 6.92
CA GLU A 439 18.71 13.61 8.04
C GLU A 439 18.06 13.16 9.32
N ARG A 440 18.62 12.12 9.96
CA ARG A 440 18.36 11.94 11.40
C ARG A 440 18.84 13.22 12.09
N PRO A 441 17.98 13.92 12.87
CA PRO A 441 18.49 14.89 13.84
C PRO A 441 19.62 14.21 14.59
N ALA A 442 20.70 14.93 14.91
CA ALA A 442 21.74 14.39 15.76
C ALA A 442 21.07 13.92 17.06
N ALA A 443 20.75 12.62 17.14
CA ALA A 443 20.29 12.03 18.38
C ALA A 443 21.42 12.34 19.35
N ASP A 444 21.07 13.04 20.42
CA ASP A 444 22.01 13.41 21.46
C ASP A 444 22.62 12.12 22.00
N ARG A 445 23.79 11.74 21.47
CA ARG A 445 24.58 10.61 21.94
C ARG A 445 25.38 11.04 23.17
N ARG A 446 24.80 11.87 24.04
CA ARG A 446 25.26 11.92 25.42
C ARG A 446 25.10 10.51 25.95
N PRO A 447 26.18 9.80 26.32
CA PRO A 447 26.00 8.66 27.20
C PRO A 447 25.23 9.20 28.38
N LEU A 448 24.17 8.50 28.81
CA LEU A 448 23.51 8.80 30.07
C LEU A 448 24.59 8.72 31.16
N ARG A 449 25.26 9.84 31.44
CA ARG A 449 26.03 9.99 32.66
C ARG A 449 24.99 9.85 33.74
N GLY A 450 25.19 8.86 34.60
CA GLY A 450 24.23 8.43 35.62
C GLY A 450 23.95 9.46 36.71
N ASP A 451 24.27 10.72 36.51
CA ASP A 451 24.03 11.82 37.43
C ASP A 451 23.40 12.96 36.62
N GLU A 452 22.26 13.47 37.10
CA GLU A 452 21.34 14.43 36.47
C GLU A 452 20.30 13.87 35.48
N MET A 453 19.40 13.01 35.99
CA MET A 453 18.01 13.05 35.49
C MET A 453 17.29 14.25 36.12
N SER A 454 16.96 15.26 35.32
CA SER A 454 16.02 16.30 35.71
C SER A 454 14.58 15.75 35.73
N GLU A 455 13.75 16.27 36.65
CA GLU A 455 12.35 15.84 36.87
C GLU A 455 11.45 15.87 35.61
N GLN A 456 11.86 16.60 34.55
CA GLN A 456 11.14 16.64 33.27
C GLN A 456 11.23 15.35 32.45
N SER A 457 12.31 14.57 32.59
CA SER A 457 12.51 13.33 31.82
C SER A 457 11.69 12.16 32.37
N ILE A 458 11.39 12.19 33.68
CA ILE A 458 10.50 11.22 34.34
C ILE A 458 9.05 11.43 33.88
N GLY A 459 8.63 12.68 33.66
CA GLY A 459 7.27 13.00 33.19
C GLY A 459 6.98 12.47 31.78
N ALA A 460 7.93 12.56 30.85
CA ALA A 460 7.75 12.10 29.47
C ALA A 460 7.68 10.57 29.34
N MET A 461 8.41 9.83 30.20
CA MET A 461 8.32 8.37 30.26
C MET A 461 7.04 7.92 30.97
N ASP A 462 6.59 8.64 32.00
CA ASP A 462 5.30 8.42 32.65
C ASP A 462 4.12 8.65 31.68
N ASP A 463 4.20 9.65 30.79
CA ASP A 463 3.15 9.94 29.81
C ASP A 463 3.11 8.95 28.64
N ALA A 464 4.26 8.39 28.22
CA ALA A 464 4.33 7.35 27.21
C ALA A 464 3.82 5.99 27.73
N VAL A 465 4.10 5.67 29.00
CA VAL A 465 3.61 4.45 29.68
C VAL A 465 2.13 4.62 30.05
N ARG A 466 1.69 5.80 30.53
CA ARG A 466 0.27 6.15 30.70
C ARG A 466 -0.47 6.06 29.37
N GLY A 467 0.06 6.63 28.30
CA GLY A 467 -0.59 6.67 27.00
C GLY A 467 -0.80 5.30 26.35
N LYS A 468 0.11 4.34 26.59
CA LYS A 468 -0.03 2.94 26.11
C LYS A 468 -0.87 2.07 27.06
N GLY A 469 -0.74 2.25 28.36
CA GLY A 469 -1.55 1.53 29.37
C GLY A 469 -3.03 1.93 29.35
N ILE A 470 -3.33 3.22 29.17
CA ILE A 470 -4.70 3.75 29.12
C ILE A 470 -5.44 3.26 27.86
N ARG A 471 -4.78 3.23 26.69
CA ARG A 471 -5.39 2.73 25.43
C ARG A 471 -5.69 1.23 25.45
N LEU A 472 -4.91 0.44 26.22
CA LEU A 472 -5.17 -0.98 26.40
C LEU A 472 -6.41 -1.24 27.28
N LEU A 473 -6.73 -0.33 28.19
CA LEU A 473 -7.82 -0.45 29.16
C LEU A 473 -9.14 0.19 28.66
N GLU A 474 -9.08 1.27 27.88
CA GLU A 474 -10.26 1.84 27.18
C GLU A 474 -10.85 0.85 26.17
N ARG A 475 -10.01 -0.01 25.57
CA ARG A 475 -10.43 -1.12 24.70
C ARG A 475 -11.25 -2.20 25.44
N TRP A 476 -11.28 -2.18 26.78
CA TRP A 476 -11.96 -3.16 27.65
C TRP A 476 -13.10 -2.54 28.48
N GLY A 477 -13.45 -1.26 28.28
CA GLY A 477 -14.70 -0.64 28.77
C GLY A 477 -14.73 -0.13 30.22
N TRP A 478 -13.62 0.36 30.78
CA TRP A 478 -13.54 0.82 32.18
C TRP A 478 -13.47 2.36 32.30
N GLU A 479 -14.19 2.97 33.25
CA GLU A 479 -14.20 4.43 33.49
C GLU A 479 -13.26 4.88 34.63
N ARG A 480 -12.78 6.14 34.55
CA ARG A 480 -11.72 6.72 35.43
C ARG A 480 -12.31 7.42 36.67
N TRP A 481 -11.78 7.13 37.87
CA TRP A 481 -12.00 7.93 39.09
C TRP A 481 -10.72 8.67 39.54
N GLY A 482 -10.89 9.87 40.11
CA GLY A 482 -9.84 10.87 40.36
C GLY A 482 -8.74 10.51 41.39
N ILE A 483 -7.65 11.29 41.34
CA ILE A 483 -6.42 11.11 42.14
C ILE A 483 -6.51 11.92 43.45
N GLY A 484 -6.28 11.29 44.59
CA GLY A 484 -6.05 11.98 45.87
C GLY A 484 -4.59 11.89 46.30
N GLU A 485 -3.95 13.03 46.57
CA GLU A 485 -2.60 13.09 47.13
C GLU A 485 -2.62 12.85 48.65
N LYS A 486 -1.79 11.92 49.13
CA LYS A 486 -1.28 11.95 50.50
C LYS A 486 0.24 11.86 50.45
N GLY A 487 0.90 12.81 51.11
CA GLY A 487 2.34 12.98 51.09
C GLY A 487 3.12 11.74 51.54
N GLY A 488 4.25 11.51 50.87
CA GLY A 488 5.21 10.45 51.17
C GLY A 488 5.14 9.26 50.20
N ARG A 489 5.94 9.33 49.12
CA ARG A 489 6.27 8.28 48.12
C ARG A 489 5.45 6.98 48.20
N LYS A 490 4.24 6.98 47.65
CA LYS A 490 3.53 5.86 47.00
C LYS A 490 2.30 6.45 46.28
N ARG A 491 2.15 6.21 44.97
CA ARG A 491 0.92 6.59 44.23
C ARG A 491 0.08 5.33 44.03
N THR A 492 -1.23 5.43 44.24
CA THR A 492 -2.18 4.31 44.09
C THR A 492 -3.29 4.74 43.13
N ILE A 493 -3.67 3.86 42.21
CA ILE A 493 -4.76 4.09 41.24
C ILE A 493 -5.86 3.08 41.57
N GLY A 494 -7.11 3.53 41.69
CA GLY A 494 -8.28 2.67 41.88
C GLY A 494 -9.20 2.72 40.66
N MET A 495 -9.77 1.58 40.26
CA MET A 495 -10.70 1.43 39.13
C MET A 495 -11.80 0.41 39.48
N GLY A 496 -13.03 0.59 38.96
CA GLY A 496 -14.18 -0.31 39.20
C GLY A 496 -15.20 -0.29 38.06
N THR A 497 -16.13 -1.25 38.04
CA THR A 497 -17.21 -1.39 37.04
C THR A 497 -18.60 -1.26 37.68
N GLU A 498 -19.54 -0.53 37.06
CA GLU A 498 -20.98 -0.60 37.39
C GLU A 498 -21.73 -1.30 36.25
N GLY A 499 -22.43 -2.39 36.55
CA GLY A 499 -23.38 -3.03 35.63
C GLY A 499 -24.79 -2.99 36.22
N LYS A 500 -25.74 -2.36 35.53
CA LYS A 500 -27.18 -2.46 35.85
C LYS A 500 -27.82 -3.59 35.05
N ALA A 501 -28.28 -4.63 35.73
CA ALA A 501 -29.28 -5.56 35.21
C ALA A 501 -30.49 -5.58 36.17
N LYS A 502 -31.69 -5.57 35.59
CA LYS A 502 -32.98 -5.43 36.28
C LYS A 502 -33.53 -6.81 36.63
N GLY A 503 -33.83 -7.08 37.90
CA GLY A 503 -34.59 -8.27 38.34
C GLY A 503 -34.38 -8.68 39.80
N ASP A 504 -35.42 -8.50 40.61
CA ASP A 504 -35.72 -8.93 42.00
C ASP A 504 -34.64 -9.39 43.01
N ASP A 505 -34.69 -8.67 44.15
CA ASP A 505 -34.35 -8.99 45.54
C ASP A 505 -32.96 -9.54 45.95
N ARG A 506 -32.28 -8.68 46.74
CA ARG A 506 -31.06 -8.82 47.59
C ARG A 506 -29.70 -8.55 46.92
N GLU A 507 -29.24 -7.31 47.07
CA GLU A 507 -27.92 -6.82 46.67
C GLU A 507 -26.77 -7.37 47.56
N VAL A 508 -25.69 -7.85 46.93
CA VAL A 508 -24.36 -8.03 47.55
C VAL A 508 -23.33 -7.42 46.61
N TYR A 509 -22.65 -6.36 47.05
CA TYR A 509 -21.55 -5.71 46.31
C TYR A 509 -20.20 -6.33 46.69
N GLY A 510 -19.35 -6.66 45.70
CA GLY A 510 -17.96 -7.06 45.91
C GLY A 510 -17.00 -6.17 45.11
N CYS A 511 -15.99 -5.60 45.77
CA CYS A 511 -14.92 -4.84 45.11
C CYS A 511 -13.66 -5.72 44.97
N ALA A 512 -13.06 -5.76 43.78
CA ALA A 512 -11.73 -6.33 43.56
C ALA A 512 -10.68 -5.21 43.43
N ARG A 513 -9.50 -5.38 44.04
CA ARG A 513 -8.39 -4.41 44.00
C ARG A 513 -7.13 -5.09 43.49
N VAL A 514 -6.41 -4.45 42.55
CA VAL A 514 -5.14 -4.95 42.01
C VAL A 514 -4.07 -3.90 42.26
N ASP A 515 -3.03 -4.25 43.01
CA ASP A 515 -1.86 -3.40 43.28
C ASP A 515 -0.63 -3.99 42.56
N ILE A 516 0.05 -3.20 41.72
CA ILE A 516 1.29 -3.58 41.00
C ILE A 516 2.46 -2.78 41.57
N CYS A 517 3.53 -3.44 42.02
CA CYS A 517 4.73 -2.80 42.56
C CYS A 517 5.98 -3.23 41.80
N PHE A 518 6.87 -2.27 41.50
CA PHE A 518 8.17 -2.50 40.89
C PHE A 518 9.27 -2.12 41.89
N SER A 519 10.29 -2.99 42.05
CA SER A 519 11.48 -2.67 42.85
C SER A 519 12.75 -2.98 42.06
N VAL A 520 13.67 -2.03 42.02
CA VAL A 520 14.98 -2.19 41.37
C VAL A 520 16.04 -2.27 42.47
N ARG A 521 16.78 -3.38 42.54
CA ARG A 521 17.93 -3.54 43.45
C ARG A 521 19.23 -3.50 42.65
N ARG A 522 20.17 -2.66 43.09
CA ARG A 522 21.56 -2.62 42.60
C ARG A 522 22.46 -3.34 43.60
N ASN A 523 23.08 -4.44 43.22
CA ASN A 523 24.11 -5.08 44.03
C ASN A 523 25.47 -4.44 43.74
N ARG A 524 26.18 -3.96 44.77
CA ARG A 524 27.59 -3.55 44.67
C ARG A 524 28.45 -4.65 45.31
N GLY A 525 28.99 -5.53 44.47
CA GLY A 525 29.99 -6.54 44.81
C GLY A 525 30.84 -6.82 43.57
N HIS A 526 32.15 -6.98 43.76
CA HIS A 526 33.17 -6.93 42.71
C HIS A 526 32.91 -7.88 41.51
N ALA A 527 33.14 -7.33 40.31
CA ALA A 527 33.29 -8.00 39.01
C ALA A 527 32.06 -8.72 38.41
N ALA A 528 30.92 -8.03 38.31
CA ALA A 528 29.95 -8.10 37.20
C ALA A 528 28.77 -7.15 37.52
N LEU A 529 28.32 -6.33 36.56
CA LEU A 529 27.10 -5.54 36.68
C LEU A 529 25.91 -6.40 36.23
N GLU A 530 25.20 -7.01 37.16
CA GLU A 530 23.89 -7.63 36.93
C GLU A 530 22.79 -6.65 37.36
N GLU A 531 21.93 -6.24 36.43
CA GLU A 531 20.66 -5.55 36.75
C GLU A 531 19.53 -6.58 36.76
N THR A 532 18.94 -6.83 37.93
CA THR A 532 17.78 -7.70 38.08
C THR A 532 16.53 -6.86 38.30
N ILE A 533 15.56 -6.93 37.39
CA ILE A 533 14.25 -6.31 37.56
C ILE A 533 13.31 -7.37 38.17
N GLN A 534 12.84 -7.13 39.40
CA GLN A 534 11.81 -7.96 40.02
C GLN A 534 10.45 -7.25 39.95
N SER A 535 9.49 -7.89 39.31
CA SER A 535 8.08 -7.50 39.30
C SER A 535 7.27 -8.48 40.13
N SER A 536 6.48 -8.00 41.09
CA SER A 536 5.50 -8.82 41.81
C SER A 536 4.07 -8.35 41.51
N LEU A 537 3.18 -9.31 41.25
CA LEU A 537 1.76 -9.07 41.05
C LEU A 537 1.01 -9.68 42.24
N SER A 538 0.27 -8.86 42.99
CA SER A 538 -0.56 -9.34 44.10
C SER A 538 -2.03 -9.10 43.80
N LEU A 539 -2.83 -10.17 43.83
CA LEU A 539 -4.27 -10.16 43.64
C LEU A 539 -4.95 -10.52 44.95
N SER A 540 -5.78 -9.62 45.48
CA SER A 540 -6.55 -9.85 46.70
C SER A 540 -8.05 -9.74 46.41
N LEU A 541 -8.77 -10.83 46.64
CA LEU A 541 -10.23 -10.90 46.59
C LEU A 541 -10.78 -10.91 48.02
N SER A 542 -11.69 -10.00 48.33
CA SER A 542 -12.44 -9.99 49.60
C SER A 542 -13.84 -10.55 49.36
N LEU A 543 -14.14 -11.70 49.96
CA LEU A 543 -15.48 -12.29 50.06
C LEU A 543 -16.01 -12.15 51.52
N PRO A 544 -17.33 -12.33 51.78
CA PRO A 544 -17.92 -12.18 53.11
C PRO A 544 -17.32 -13.17 54.15
N PRO A 545 -17.54 -12.94 55.46
CA PRO A 545 -16.57 -13.25 56.49
C PRO A 545 -16.57 -14.73 56.89
N SER A 546 -15.92 -15.57 56.10
CA SER A 546 -15.26 -16.81 56.55
C SER A 546 -14.50 -17.43 55.38
N LEU A 547 -13.18 -17.17 55.34
CA LEU A 547 -12.11 -17.69 54.46
C LEU A 547 -11.49 -16.61 53.55
N SER A 548 -10.26 -16.22 53.85
CA SER A 548 -9.37 -15.51 52.93
C SER A 548 -8.42 -16.50 52.27
N LEU A 549 -8.23 -16.39 50.95
CA LEU A 549 -7.25 -17.16 50.19
C LEU A 549 -6.39 -16.15 49.41
N SER A 550 -5.10 -16.09 49.73
CA SER A 550 -4.14 -15.25 48.99
C SER A 550 -3.28 -16.13 48.10
N LEU A 551 -3.29 -15.89 46.78
CA LEU A 551 -2.32 -16.43 45.85
C LEU A 551 -1.33 -15.33 45.47
N SER A 552 -0.04 -15.57 45.70
CA SER A 552 1.05 -14.74 45.16
C SER A 552 1.75 -15.53 44.06
N LEU A 553 1.91 -14.91 42.88
CA LEU A 553 2.75 -15.42 41.80
C LEU A 553 3.92 -14.45 41.59
N SER A 554 5.14 -14.96 41.69
CA SER A 554 6.38 -14.20 41.52
C SER A 554 7.09 -14.69 40.26
N LEU A 555 7.19 -13.85 39.23
CA LEU A 555 8.01 -14.13 38.04
C LEU A 555 9.30 -13.30 38.11
N SER A 556 10.45 -13.95 37.91
CA SER A 556 11.77 -13.32 37.87
C SER A 556 12.35 -13.47 36.47
N LEU A 557 12.76 -12.37 35.82
CA LEU A 557 13.48 -12.39 34.55
C LEU A 557 14.90 -11.86 34.77
N SER A 558 15.93 -12.62 34.39
CA SER A 558 17.33 -12.21 34.48
C SER A 558 17.91 -12.07 33.07
N LEU A 559 18.59 -10.96 32.77
CA LEU A 559 19.23 -10.71 31.48
C LEU A 559 20.73 -10.50 31.72
N SER A 560 21.59 -11.32 31.10
CA SER A 560 23.05 -11.21 31.19
C SER A 560 23.65 -10.86 29.82
N LEU A 561 24.58 -9.89 29.81
CA LEU A 561 25.27 -9.39 28.62
C LEU A 561 26.78 -9.62 28.76
N SER A 562 27.38 -10.38 27.85
CA SER A 562 28.84 -10.59 27.76
C SER A 562 29.44 -9.71 26.66
N LEU A 563 30.53 -9.00 26.96
CA LEU A 563 31.31 -8.24 25.97
C LEU A 563 32.57 -9.04 25.57
N PRO A 564 33.08 -8.91 24.32
CA PRO A 564 34.29 -9.62 23.87
C PRO A 564 35.58 -8.95 24.38
N ASP A 565 36.59 -9.77 24.65
CA ASP A 565 37.90 -9.39 25.18
C ASP A 565 38.69 -8.43 24.26
N GLY A 566 39.24 -7.37 24.86
CA GLY A 566 40.30 -6.55 24.24
C GLY A 566 40.07 -5.03 24.22
N ALA A 567 39.87 -4.38 25.37
CA ALA A 567 39.96 -2.91 25.47
C ALA A 567 40.88 -2.47 26.63
N PRO A 568 41.76 -1.46 26.44
CA PRO A 568 42.85 -1.14 27.35
C PRO A 568 42.40 -0.34 28.58
N GLU A 569 43.10 -0.58 29.69
CA GLU A 569 42.97 0.12 30.98
C GLU A 569 43.23 1.63 30.85
N TRP A 570 42.30 2.44 31.37
CA TRP A 570 42.57 3.83 31.72
C TRP A 570 42.45 3.98 33.24
N GLN A 571 43.58 4.23 33.90
CA GLN A 571 43.64 4.65 35.30
C GLN A 571 43.13 6.07 35.44
N LEU A 572 42.23 6.29 36.40
CA LEU A 572 41.77 7.62 36.80
C LEU A 572 42.18 7.84 38.27
N THR A 573 43.16 8.72 38.44
CA THR A 573 43.59 9.28 39.73
C THR A 573 42.58 10.32 40.21
N LEU A 574 42.09 10.15 41.44
CA LEU A 574 41.24 11.10 42.16
C LEU A 574 42.09 12.18 42.86
N PRO A 575 41.50 13.35 43.12
CA PRO A 575 41.21 13.74 44.50
C PRO A 575 39.74 13.62 44.87
#